data_AF-A0A376F827-F1
#
_entry.id   AF-A0A376F827-F1
#
_cell.length_a   1.000
_cell.length_b   1.000
_cell.length_c   1.000
_cell.angle_alpha   90.00
_cell.angle_beta   90.00
_cell.angle_gamma   90.00
#
_symmetry.space_group_name_H-M   'P 1'
#
loop_
_entity.id
_entity.type
_entity.pdbx_description
1 polymer ?
#
loop_
_entity_poly.entity_id
_entity_poly.type
_entity_poly.pdbx_seq_one_letter_code
_entity_poly.pdbx_strand_id
1 'polypeptide(L)' 'MLFNPFEGTVPFQIPQFGEGGWVLELSTADGAAAGTAFTETVEYELAGRSITLFRRP' A
#
# COMPACT_ATOMS: atom_id res chain seq x y z
N MET A 1 -4.36 -4.25 -4.10
CA MET A 1 -5.28 -3.44 -3.26
C MET A 1 -5.20 -3.97 -1.84
N LEU A 2 -5.07 -3.08 -0.87
CA LEU A 2 -5.09 -3.39 0.55
C LEU A 2 -6.30 -2.70 1.19
N PHE A 3 -6.95 -3.40 2.12
CA PHE A 3 -8.07 -2.90 2.88
C PHE A 3 -7.87 -3.28 4.35
N ASN A 4 -7.90 -2.27 5.22
CA ASN A 4 -7.85 -2.46 6.66
C ASN A 4 -9.18 -2.02 7.30
N PRO A 5 -10.10 -2.94 7.60
CA PRO A 5 -11.33 -2.63 8.33
C PRO A 5 -11.11 -2.52 9.85
N PHE A 6 -9.97 -2.97 10.36
CA PHE A 6 -9.65 -2.91 11.79
C PHE A 6 -9.48 -1.45 12.22
N GLU A 7 -9.68 -1.18 13.51
CA GLU A 7 -9.57 0.18 14.04
C GLU A 7 -8.12 0.65 14.20
N GLY A 8 -7.19 -0.30 14.39
CA GLY A 8 -5.76 -0.03 14.51
C GLY A 8 -5.00 -0.19 13.20
N THR A 9 -3.75 0.22 13.21
CA THR A 9 -2.81 0.00 12.11
C THR A 9 -2.48 -1.48 11.99
N VAL A 10 -2.41 -1.97 10.75
CA VAL A 10 -2.03 -3.35 10.44
C VAL A 10 -0.86 -3.34 9.45
N PRO A 11 0.23 -4.08 9.72
CA PRO A 11 1.29 -4.27 8.76
C PRO A 11 0.88 -5.26 7.67
N PHE A 12 1.08 -4.88 6.42
CA PHE A 12 0.93 -5.76 5.26
C PHE A 12 2.26 -5.98 4.58
N GLN A 13 2.54 -7.23 4.18
CA GLN A 13 3.65 -7.53 3.30
C GLN A 13 3.20 -7.35 1.85
N ILE A 14 3.80 -6.40 1.12
CA ILE A 14 3.50 -6.21 -0.30
C ILE A 14 4.34 -7.21 -1.11
N PRO A 15 3.72 -8.20 -1.78
CA PRO A 15 4.47 -9.20 -2.54
C PRO A 15 5.04 -8.56 -3.81
N GLN A 16 6.31 -8.84 -4.12
CA GLN A 16 6.90 -8.44 -5.38
C GLN A 16 6.50 -9.43 -6.49
N PHE A 17 5.88 -8.92 -7.55
CA PHE A 17 5.44 -9.71 -8.69
C PHE A 17 5.81 -9.03 -10.01
N GLY A 18 6.75 -9.63 -10.76
CA GLY A 18 7.18 -9.15 -12.07
C GLY A 18 8.20 -7.99 -11.99
N GLU A 19 8.62 -7.50 -13.17
CA GLU A 19 9.49 -6.31 -13.25
C GLU A 19 8.70 -5.04 -12.91
N GLY A 20 9.27 -4.18 -12.06
CA GLY A 20 8.77 -2.82 -11.82
C GLY A 20 8.02 -2.59 -10.50
N GLY A 21 7.63 -3.64 -9.78
CA GLY A 21 7.01 -3.52 -8.45
C GLY A 21 5.62 -2.88 -8.45
N TRP A 22 5.34 -2.01 -7.47
CA TRP A 22 4.03 -1.39 -7.26
C TRP A 22 4.12 0.12 -7.14
N VAL A 23 3.17 0.84 -7.74
CA VAL A 23 3.01 2.28 -7.54
C VAL A 23 1.73 2.53 -6.75
N LEU A 24 1.85 3.34 -5.68
CA LEU A 24 0.70 3.80 -4.91
C LEU A 24 -0.13 4.77 -5.77
N GLU A 25 -1.35 4.38 -6.12
CA GLU A 25 -2.24 5.21 -6.93
C GLU A 25 -3.17 6.06 -6.07
N LEU A 26 -3.72 5.46 -5.01
CA LEU A 26 -4.67 6.11 -4.12
C LEU A 26 -4.59 5.52 -2.72
N SER A 27 -4.74 6.36 -1.71
CA SER A 27 -4.97 5.91 -0.34
C SER A 27 -5.96 6.84 0.34
N THR A 28 -6.78 6.27 1.22
CA THR A 28 -7.64 7.03 2.14
C THR A 28 -6.97 7.24 3.50
N ALA A 29 -5.77 6.71 3.71
CA ALA A 29 -4.98 6.95 4.92
C ALA A 29 -4.27 8.30 4.81
N ASP A 30 -4.27 9.07 5.90
CA ASP A 30 -3.58 10.37 5.93
C ASP A 30 -2.08 10.22 5.69
N GLY A 31 -1.49 11.19 4.98
CA GLY A 31 -0.05 11.26 4.73
C GLY A 31 0.48 10.29 3.64
N ALA A 32 -0.40 9.51 3.01
CA ALA A 32 -0.02 8.64 1.91
C ALA A 32 0.23 9.44 0.61
N ALA A 33 1.42 9.29 0.02
CA ALA A 33 1.83 10.00 -1.17
C ALA A 33 1.54 9.19 -2.44
N ALA A 34 0.54 9.61 -3.23
CA ALA A 34 0.32 9.04 -4.55
C ALA A 34 1.58 9.18 -5.43
N GLY A 35 1.88 8.15 -6.21
CA GLY A 35 3.07 8.04 -7.05
C GLY A 35 4.28 7.40 -6.38
N THR A 36 4.25 7.10 -5.07
CA THR A 36 5.34 6.36 -4.42
C THR A 36 5.48 4.96 -5.03
N ALA A 37 6.69 4.63 -5.47
CA ALA A 37 7.04 3.34 -6.04
C ALA A 37 7.67 2.43 -4.99
N PHE A 38 7.24 1.17 -4.98
CA PHE A 38 7.71 0.09 -4.13
C PHE A 38 8.30 -1.01 -5.01
N THR A 39 9.61 -0.94 -5.24
CA THR A 39 10.34 -1.86 -6.13
C THR A 39 10.94 -3.07 -5.40
N GLU A 40 10.83 -3.10 -4.07
CA GLU A 40 11.34 -4.16 -3.21
C GLU A 40 10.26 -4.62 -2.21
N THR A 41 10.41 -5.82 -1.66
CA THR A 41 9.49 -6.32 -0.62
C THR A 41 9.57 -5.38 0.58
N VAL A 42 8.43 -4.83 0.96
CA VAL A 42 8.34 -3.87 2.06
C VAL A 42 7.16 -4.23 2.96
N GLU A 43 7.33 -3.95 4.24
CA GLU A 43 6.24 -3.91 5.20
C GLU A 43 5.54 -2.56 5.09
N TYR A 44 4.27 -2.61 4.75
CA TYR A 44 3.43 -1.44 4.54
C TYR A 44 2.41 -1.33 5.67
N GLU A 45 2.63 -0.38 6.55
CA GLU A 45 1.71 -0.03 7.64
C GLU A 45 0.47 0.65 7.07
N LEU A 46 -0.69 0.00 7.18
CA LEU A 46 -1.96 0.56 6.73
C LEU A 46 -2.80 0.99 7.94
N ALA A 47 -3.11 2.29 8.01
CA ALA A 47 -3.94 2.87 9.06
C ALA A 47 -5.31 2.17 9.19
N GLY A 48 -5.88 2.20 10.38
CA GLY A 48 -7.20 1.63 10.63
C GLY A 48 -8.30 2.26 9.75
N ARG A 49 -9.32 1.47 9.41
CA ARG A 49 -10.48 1.89 8.62
C ARG A 49 -10.11 2.58 7.30
N SER A 50 -9.12 2.05 6.58
CA SER A 50 -8.60 2.67 5.36
C SER A 50 -8.38 1.68 4.21
N ILE A 51 -8.30 2.22 2.98
CA ILE A 51 -8.05 1.48 1.75
C ILE A 51 -6.85 2.10 1.04
N THR A 52 -6.01 1.24 0.46
CA THR A 52 -4.90 1.66 -0.41
C THR A 52 -4.91 0.86 -1.71
N LEU A 53 -4.89 1.57 -2.84
CA LEU A 53 -4.86 1.00 -4.18
C LEU A 53 -3.47 1.17 -4.79
N PHE A 54 -2.94 0.05 -5.30
CA PHE A 54 -1.68 0.01 -6.01
C PHE A 54 -1.96 -0.40 -7.46
N ARG A 55 -1.18 0.16 -8.38
CA ARG A 55 -1.12 -0.28 -9.78
C ARG A 55 0.27 -0.81 -10.10
N ARG A 56 0.39 -1.54 -11.20
CA ARG A 56 1.69 -1.82 -11.80
C ARG A 56 2.20 -0.58 -12.57
N PRO A 57 3.51 -0.38 -12.68
CA PRO A 57 4.10 0.70 -13.46
C PRO A 57 3.60 0.72 -14.89
#